data_AF-A0A5Q0H6X6-F1
#
_entry.id   AF-A0A5Q0H6X6-F1
#
_cell.length_a   1.000
_cell.length_b   1.000
_cell.length_c   1.000
_cell.angle_alpha   90.00
_cell.angle_beta   90.00
_cell.angle_gamma   90.00
#
_symmetry.space_group_name_H-M   'P 1'
#
loop_
_entity.id
_entity.type
_entity.pdbx_description
1 polymer ?
#
loop_
_entity_poly.entity_id
_entity_poly.type
_entity_poly.pdbx_seq_one_letter_code
_entity_poly.pdbx_strand_id
1 'polypeptide(L)'
;MVGDNGRDDSLTARIASLEAEVRGLRKAVQTRTVIGQATGLISAVQGCTPQEGFQLLVRMSQHHNVKLHTIALKLLDLSAELGPRQAVRAVHQSAEPNGRVAASEWPGVDVVHAARRLVAAYDAAQGAGDEQPEVRRQLADQVTLAGQLLAEKLTEVGWLPEG
;
A
#
# COMPACT_ATOMS: atom_id res chain seq x y z
N MET A 1 -25.39 -7.00 -40.04
CA MET A 1 -25.43 -7.32 -38.60
C MET A 1 -24.24 -6.66 -37.92
N VAL A 2 -24.33 -5.35 -37.63
CA VAL A 2 -23.33 -4.59 -36.88
C VAL A 2 -24.15 -3.67 -35.97
N GLY A 3 -24.13 -3.94 -34.66
CA GLY A 3 -24.98 -3.20 -33.72
C GLY A 3 -24.96 -3.69 -32.26
N ASP A 4 -24.31 -4.83 -31.97
CA ASP A 4 -24.30 -5.42 -30.62
C ASP A 4 -23.00 -5.18 -29.86
N ASN A 5 -21.84 -5.20 -30.53
CA ASN A 5 -20.51 -5.07 -29.89
C ASN A 5 -20.35 -3.82 -29.00
N GLY A 6 -20.86 -2.65 -29.41
CA GLY A 6 -20.71 -1.43 -28.59
C GLY A 6 -21.59 -1.43 -27.33
N ARG A 7 -22.69 -2.18 -27.33
CA ARG A 7 -23.51 -2.41 -26.14
C ARG A 7 -22.82 -3.40 -25.21
N ASP A 8 -22.24 -4.46 -25.76
CA ASP A 8 -21.50 -5.47 -25.01
C ASP A 8 -20.23 -4.89 -24.36
N ASP A 9 -19.50 -4.02 -25.05
CA ASP A 9 -18.33 -3.34 -24.49
C ASP A 9 -18.71 -2.40 -23.34
N SER A 10 -19.80 -1.64 -23.49
CA SER A 10 -20.31 -0.76 -22.43
C SER A 10 -20.84 -1.55 -21.22
N LEU A 11 -21.50 -2.68 -21.46
CA LEU A 11 -21.97 -3.58 -20.40
C LEU A 11 -20.78 -4.20 -19.66
N THR A 12 -19.75 -4.63 -20.40
CA THR A 12 -18.53 -5.21 -19.85
C THR A 12 -17.77 -4.20 -18.98
N ALA A 13 -17.61 -2.96 -19.46
CA ALA A 13 -17.01 -1.88 -18.68
C ALA A 13 -17.81 -1.57 -17.40
N ARG A 14 -19.16 -1.58 -17.50
CA ARG A 14 -20.02 -1.36 -16.34
C ARG A 14 -19.91 -2.49 -15.31
N ILE A 15 -19.87 -3.75 -15.77
CA ILE A 15 -19.66 -4.91 -14.90
C ILE A 15 -18.30 -4.81 -14.21
N ALA A 16 -17.22 -4.53 -14.95
CA ALA A 16 -15.88 -4.39 -14.38
C ALA A 16 -15.80 -3.28 -13.31
N SER A 17 -16.47 -2.14 -13.54
CA SER A 17 -16.58 -1.05 -12.57
C SER A 17 -17.32 -1.49 -11.30
N LEU A 18 -18.45 -2.16 -11.43
CA LEU A 18 -19.24 -2.64 -10.28
C LEU A 18 -18.48 -3.71 -9.49
N GLU A 19 -17.78 -4.61 -10.17
CA GLU A 19 -16.95 -5.60 -9.49
C GLU A 19 -15.79 -4.93 -8.74
N ALA A 20 -15.16 -3.89 -9.30
CA ALA A 20 -14.13 -3.13 -8.62
C ALA A 20 -14.69 -2.44 -7.35
N GLU A 21 -15.88 -1.85 -7.44
CA GLU A 21 -16.57 -1.25 -6.31
C GLU A 21 -16.90 -2.29 -5.23
N VAL A 22 -17.47 -3.43 -5.61
CA VAL A 22 -17.77 -4.54 -4.68
C VAL A 22 -16.50 -5.08 -4.02
N ARG A 23 -15.40 -5.22 -4.77
CA ARG A 23 -14.08 -5.59 -4.20
C ARG A 23 -13.59 -4.56 -3.19
N GLY A 24 -13.69 -3.27 -3.51
CA GLY A 24 -13.33 -2.17 -2.63
C GLY A 24 -14.14 -2.17 -1.32
N LEU A 25 -15.47 -2.30 -1.43
CA LEU A 25 -16.38 -2.36 -0.27
C LEU A 25 -16.08 -3.58 0.61
N ARG A 26 -15.91 -4.76 0.01
CA ARG A 26 -15.53 -5.98 0.76
C ARG A 26 -14.22 -5.79 1.50
N LYS A 27 -13.21 -5.18 0.85
CA LYS A 27 -11.93 -4.89 1.48
C LYS A 27 -12.07 -3.90 2.65
N ALA A 28 -12.87 -2.86 2.48
CA ALA A 28 -13.14 -1.88 3.54
C ALA A 28 -13.83 -2.51 4.76
N VAL A 29 -14.83 -3.37 4.53
CA VAL A 29 -15.52 -4.11 5.60
C VAL A 29 -14.55 -5.02 6.34
N GLN A 30 -13.79 -5.86 5.62
CA GLN A 30 -12.78 -6.72 6.23
C GLN A 30 -11.78 -5.92 7.08
N THR A 31 -11.30 -4.80 6.52
CA THR A 31 -10.35 -3.92 7.21
C THR A 31 -10.93 -3.40 8.52
N ARG A 32 -12.18 -2.93 8.50
CA ARG A 32 -12.88 -2.42 9.68
C ARG A 32 -13.14 -3.52 10.72
N THR A 33 -13.49 -4.73 10.27
CA THR A 33 -13.70 -5.88 11.17
C THR A 33 -12.44 -6.24 11.93
N VAL A 34 -11.31 -6.38 11.23
CA VAL A 34 -10.01 -6.71 11.86
C VAL A 34 -9.60 -5.65 12.88
N ILE A 35 -9.72 -4.36 12.52
CA ILE A 35 -9.41 -3.26 13.44
C ILE A 35 -10.34 -3.29 14.66
N GLY A 36 -11.63 -3.57 14.47
CA GLY A 36 -12.60 -3.71 15.55
C GLY A 36 -12.28 -4.87 16.50
N GLN A 37 -11.90 -6.03 15.95
CA GLN A 37 -11.49 -7.20 16.74
C GLN A 37 -10.24 -6.92 17.57
N ALA A 38 -9.20 -6.34 16.95
CA ALA A 38 -7.98 -5.94 17.65
C ALA A 38 -8.27 -4.89 18.75
N THR A 39 -9.14 -3.93 18.47
CA THR A 39 -9.60 -2.94 19.45
C THR A 39 -10.27 -3.62 20.66
N GLY A 40 -11.22 -4.53 20.41
CA GLY A 40 -11.90 -5.27 21.47
C GLY A 40 -10.94 -6.13 22.30
N LEU A 41 -9.96 -6.75 21.65
CA LEU A 41 -8.92 -7.53 22.32
C LEU A 41 -8.07 -6.65 23.25
N ILE A 42 -7.62 -5.49 22.78
CA ILE A 42 -6.85 -4.54 23.61
C ILE A 42 -7.69 -4.07 24.79
N SER A 43 -8.95 -3.67 24.55
CA SER A 43 -9.84 -3.19 25.60
C SER A 43 -10.08 -4.24 26.68
N ALA A 44 -10.29 -5.50 26.29
CA ALA A 44 -10.46 -6.61 27.23
C ALA A 44 -9.19 -6.90 28.04
N VAL A 45 -8.02 -6.84 27.40
CA VAL A 45 -6.72 -7.08 28.05
C VAL A 45 -6.36 -5.97 29.05
N GLN A 46 -6.58 -4.72 28.66
CA GLN A 46 -6.17 -3.54 29.42
C GLN A 46 -7.23 -3.04 30.41
N GLY A 47 -8.46 -3.58 30.34
CA GLY A 47 -9.58 -3.11 31.16
C GLY A 47 -10.02 -1.69 30.83
N CYS A 48 -9.93 -1.29 29.56
CA CYS A 48 -10.26 0.07 29.09
C CYS A 48 -11.43 0.08 28.11
N THR A 49 -11.94 1.26 27.78
CA THR A 49 -13.02 1.43 26.80
C THR A 49 -12.55 1.06 25.38
N PRO A 50 -13.48 0.71 24.47
CA PRO A 50 -13.16 0.51 23.04
C PRO A 50 -12.47 1.72 22.40
N GLN A 51 -12.86 2.94 22.79
CA GLN A 51 -12.24 4.17 22.30
C GLN A 51 -10.77 4.26 22.73
N GLU A 52 -10.46 3.98 23.99
CA GLU A 52 -9.09 3.96 24.49
C GLU A 52 -8.26 2.83 23.87
N GLY A 53 -8.86 1.65 23.67
CA GLY A 53 -8.23 0.52 23.00
C GLY A 53 -7.87 0.84 21.54
N PHE A 54 -8.76 1.51 20.82
CA PHE A 54 -8.51 1.98 19.46
C PHE A 54 -7.38 3.01 19.43
N GLN A 55 -7.39 3.98 20.36
CA GLN A 55 -6.31 4.96 20.46
C GLN A 55 -4.95 4.32 20.78
N LEU A 56 -4.94 3.26 21.60
CA LEU A 56 -3.71 2.48 21.84
C LEU A 56 -3.24 1.77 20.58
N LEU A 57 -4.15 1.16 19.81
CA LEU A 57 -3.82 0.52 18.53
C LEU A 57 -3.25 1.54 17.51
N VAL A 58 -3.79 2.76 17.48
CA VAL A 58 -3.25 3.86 16.66
C VAL A 58 -1.83 4.23 17.11
N ARG A 59 -1.60 4.37 18.42
CA ARG A 59 -0.25 4.61 18.94
C ARG A 59 0.71 3.48 18.58
N MET A 60 0.29 2.22 18.69
CA MET A 60 1.10 1.07 18.27
C MET A 60 1.42 1.13 16.76
N SER A 61 0.44 1.44 15.92
CA SER A 61 0.60 1.61 14.46
C SER A 61 1.64 2.69 14.13
N GLN A 62 1.54 3.85 14.78
CA GLN A 62 2.47 4.97 14.61
C GLN A 62 3.87 4.61 15.12
N HIS A 63 3.95 3.98 16.29
CA HIS A 63 5.20 3.56 16.92
C HIS A 63 5.96 2.54 16.07
N HIS A 64 5.24 1.70 15.31
CA HIS A 64 5.84 0.73 14.38
C HIS A 64 5.93 1.24 12.93
N ASN A 65 5.44 2.46 12.64
CA ASN A 65 5.33 3.01 11.30
C ASN A 65 4.71 2.05 10.26
N VAL A 66 3.65 1.33 10.65
CA VAL A 66 2.91 0.42 9.77
C VAL A 66 1.43 0.81 9.71
N LYS A 67 0.74 0.40 8.65
CA LYS A 67 -0.70 0.63 8.51
C LYS A 67 -1.47 0.02 9.68
N LEU A 68 -2.50 0.72 10.14
CA LEU A 68 -3.32 0.32 11.30
C LEU A 68 -3.91 -1.10 11.17
N HIS A 69 -4.40 -1.44 9.98
CA HIS A 69 -4.90 -2.79 9.68
C HIS A 69 -3.82 -3.86 9.80
N THR A 70 -2.59 -3.55 9.39
CA THR A 70 -1.46 -4.50 9.44
C THR A 70 -1.06 -4.78 10.88
N ILE A 71 -0.97 -3.75 11.74
CA ILE A 71 -0.67 -3.97 13.16
C ILE A 71 -1.82 -4.70 13.87
N ALA A 72 -3.07 -4.43 13.47
CA ALA A 72 -4.24 -5.13 13.98
C ALA A 72 -4.22 -6.63 13.65
N LEU A 73 -3.93 -7.01 12.40
CA LEU A 73 -3.73 -8.41 12.02
C LEU A 73 -2.62 -9.06 12.85
N LYS A 74 -1.45 -8.44 12.89
CA LYS A 74 -0.29 -8.96 13.65
C LYS A 74 -0.62 -9.20 15.12
N LEU A 75 -1.39 -8.29 15.73
CA LEU A 75 -1.84 -8.45 17.11
C LEU A 75 -2.76 -9.67 17.27
N LEU A 76 -3.70 -9.87 16.35
CA LEU A 76 -4.62 -11.00 16.38
C LEU A 76 -3.87 -12.33 16.17
N ASP A 77 -2.93 -12.37 15.22
CA ASP A 77 -2.10 -13.55 14.96
C ASP A 77 -1.27 -13.93 16.20
N LEU A 78 -0.56 -12.96 16.78
CA LEU A 78 0.18 -13.16 18.03
C LEU A 78 -0.72 -13.57 19.19
N SER A 79 -1.97 -13.12 19.21
CA SER A 79 -2.92 -13.49 20.27
C SER A 79 -3.36 -14.95 20.17
N ALA A 80 -3.44 -15.49 18.96
CA ALA A 80 -3.72 -16.91 18.74
C ALA A 80 -2.54 -17.79 19.17
N GLU A 81 -1.30 -17.31 18.99
CA GLU A 81 -0.08 -18.05 19.32
C GLU A 81 0.30 -17.95 20.81
N LEU A 82 0.28 -16.74 21.38
CA LEU A 82 0.84 -16.43 22.71
C LEU A 82 -0.23 -16.12 23.77
N GLY A 83 -1.49 -15.97 23.34
CA GLY A 83 -2.59 -15.49 24.14
C GLY A 83 -2.71 -13.95 24.17
N PRO A 84 -3.89 -13.40 24.49
CA PRO A 84 -4.18 -11.96 24.33
C PRO A 84 -3.25 -11.02 25.09
N ARG A 85 -2.94 -11.34 26.36
CA ARG A 85 -2.10 -10.48 27.20
C ARG A 85 -0.66 -10.40 26.69
N GLN A 86 -0.10 -11.53 26.27
CA GLN A 86 1.26 -11.58 25.75
C GLN A 86 1.37 -10.90 24.38
N ALA A 87 0.36 -11.06 23.52
CA ALA A 87 0.31 -10.39 22.23
C ALA A 87 0.29 -8.86 22.35
N VAL A 88 -0.56 -8.31 23.22
CA VAL A 88 -0.61 -6.85 23.47
C VAL A 88 0.74 -6.35 24.00
N ARG A 89 1.37 -7.10 24.92
CA ARG A 89 2.70 -6.77 25.44
C ARG A 89 3.77 -6.82 24.35
N ALA A 90 3.80 -7.89 23.55
CA ALA A 90 4.76 -8.08 22.48
C ALA A 90 4.65 -6.96 21.45
N VAL A 91 3.44 -6.65 20.97
CA VAL A 91 3.23 -5.54 20.03
C VAL A 91 3.61 -4.19 20.66
N HIS A 92 3.44 -3.99 21.97
CA HIS A 92 3.90 -2.76 22.61
C HIS A 92 5.44 -2.67 22.73
N GLN A 93 6.12 -3.81 22.89
CA GLN A 93 7.55 -3.89 23.21
C GLN A 93 8.45 -4.14 22.01
N SER A 94 7.96 -4.81 20.95
CA SER A 94 8.73 -5.16 19.74
C SER A 94 9.07 -3.96 18.84
N ALA A 95 8.96 -2.75 19.38
CA ALA A 95 9.49 -1.57 18.76
C ALA A 95 11.00 -1.52 18.96
N GLU A 96 11.71 -2.34 18.20
CA GLU A 96 12.89 -1.81 17.55
C GLU A 96 12.42 -0.57 16.76
N PRO A 97 12.96 0.64 17.00
CA PRO A 97 12.57 1.84 16.29
C PRO A 97 12.98 1.72 14.82
N ASN A 98 12.16 1.04 14.02
CA ASN A 98 12.50 0.78 12.63
C ASN A 98 12.11 1.98 11.76
N GLY A 99 13.11 2.76 11.37
CA GLY A 99 12.96 3.86 10.41
C GLY A 99 14.06 4.92 10.45
N ARG A 100 14.92 4.96 11.46
CA ARG A 100 16.24 5.56 11.31
C ARG A 100 17.26 4.45 11.15
N VAL A 101 17.39 3.94 9.92
CA VAL A 101 18.75 3.82 9.39
C VAL A 101 19.39 5.18 9.67
N ALA A 102 20.55 5.22 10.32
CA ALA A 102 21.27 6.47 10.53
C ALA A 102 21.16 7.27 9.23
N ALA A 103 20.49 8.43 9.28
CA ALA A 103 20.08 9.16 8.08
C ALA A 103 21.29 9.66 7.26
N SER A 104 22.50 9.30 7.63
CA SER A 104 23.71 9.54 6.89
C SER A 104 24.03 8.51 5.81
N GLU A 105 23.32 7.37 5.66
CA GLU A 105 23.84 6.32 4.77
C GLU A 105 22.82 5.34 4.15
N TRP A 106 21.57 5.74 3.88
CA TRP A 106 20.70 4.92 3.02
C TRP A 106 20.91 5.30 1.53
N PRO A 107 21.55 4.46 0.71
CA PRO A 107 21.84 4.79 -0.69
C PRO A 107 20.59 4.88 -1.59
N GLY A 108 19.44 4.34 -1.15
CA GLY A 108 18.27 4.13 -2.02
C GLY A 108 17.30 5.32 -2.18
N VAL A 109 17.59 6.50 -1.64
CA VAL A 109 16.65 7.64 -1.73
C VAL A 109 16.42 8.06 -3.19
N ASP A 110 17.48 8.12 -3.98
CA ASP A 110 17.42 8.46 -5.40
C ASP A 110 16.72 7.36 -6.22
N VAL A 111 16.90 6.09 -5.85
CA VAL A 111 16.16 4.94 -6.42
C VAL A 111 14.65 5.10 -6.19
N VAL A 112 14.24 5.48 -4.98
CA VAL A 112 12.82 5.68 -4.66
C VAL A 112 12.24 6.86 -5.45
N HIS A 113 12.98 7.95 -5.62
CA HIS A 113 12.55 9.08 -6.43
C HIS A 113 12.44 8.70 -7.91
N ALA A 114 13.41 7.97 -8.46
CA ALA A 114 13.36 7.48 -9.84
C ALA A 114 12.17 6.54 -10.07
N ALA A 115 11.89 5.62 -9.14
CA ALA A 115 10.75 4.71 -9.21
C ALA A 115 9.41 5.47 -9.21
N ARG A 116 9.26 6.47 -8.34
CA ARG A 116 8.06 7.31 -8.31
C ARG A 116 7.86 8.09 -9.61
N ARG A 117 8.93 8.60 -10.22
CA ARG A 117 8.86 9.28 -11.51
C ARG A 117 8.41 8.36 -12.64
N LEU A 118 8.89 7.11 -12.66
CA LEU A 118 8.46 6.11 -13.64
C LEU A 118 6.97 5.79 -13.51
N VAL A 119 6.49 5.56 -12.29
CA VAL A 119 5.07 5.31 -12.01
C VAL A 119 4.21 6.48 -12.49
N ALA A 120 4.60 7.71 -12.16
CA ALA A 120 3.86 8.91 -12.58
C ALA A 120 3.84 9.09 -14.12
N ALA A 121 4.95 8.82 -14.81
CA ALA A 121 5.02 8.88 -16.27
C ALA A 121 4.11 7.82 -16.92
N TYR A 122 4.08 6.61 -16.34
CA TYR A 122 3.24 5.52 -16.82
C TYR A 122 1.75 5.82 -16.65
N ASP A 123 1.36 6.33 -15.48
CA ASP A 123 -0.02 6.73 -15.21
C ASP A 123 -0.48 7.85 -16.15
N ALA A 124 0.41 8.82 -16.44
CA ALA A 124 0.14 9.88 -17.40
C ALA A 124 -0.02 9.35 -18.84
N ALA A 125 0.81 8.38 -19.24
CA ALA A 125 0.71 7.71 -20.54
C ALA A 125 -0.60 6.91 -20.68
N GLN A 126 -1.06 6.25 -19.62
CA GLN A 126 -2.31 5.49 -19.61
C GLN A 126 -3.56 6.39 -19.58
N GLY A 127 -3.45 7.61 -19.03
CA GLY A 127 -4.54 8.57 -18.98
C GLY A 127 -4.74 9.41 -20.26
N ALA A 128 -3.82 9.34 -21.22
CA ALA A 128 -3.90 10.11 -22.46
C ALA A 128 -4.85 9.44 -23.47
N GLY A 129 -5.90 10.15 -23.87
CA GLY A 129 -6.86 9.71 -24.88
C GLY A 129 -6.29 9.72 -26.31
N ASP A 130 -6.97 9.04 -27.23
CA ASP A 130 -6.42 8.69 -28.55
C ASP A 130 -6.22 9.85 -29.56
N GLU A 131 -6.71 11.04 -29.23
CA GLU A 131 -6.87 12.15 -30.18
C GLU A 131 -5.57 12.97 -30.42
N GLN A 132 -4.49 12.73 -29.68
CA GLN A 132 -3.24 13.49 -29.79
C GLN A 132 -2.00 12.57 -29.90
N PRO A 133 -1.60 12.17 -31.14
CA PRO A 133 -0.53 11.22 -31.35
C PRO A 133 0.86 11.72 -30.91
N GLU A 134 1.09 13.04 -30.96
CA GLU A 134 2.32 13.67 -30.49
C GLU A 134 2.45 13.60 -28.97
N VAL A 135 1.36 13.86 -28.24
CA VAL A 135 1.32 13.79 -26.77
C VAL A 135 1.55 12.36 -26.28
N ARG A 136 0.95 11.37 -26.95
CA ARG A 136 1.18 9.95 -26.65
C ARG A 136 2.64 9.56 -26.84
N ARG A 137 3.27 10.03 -27.93
CA ARG A 137 4.69 9.77 -28.21
C ARG A 137 5.59 10.41 -27.14
N GLN A 138 5.31 11.65 -26.78
CA GLN A 138 6.04 12.36 -25.72
C GLN A 138 5.91 11.65 -24.35
N LEU A 139 4.73 11.15 -24.01
CA LEU A 139 4.51 10.39 -22.77
C LEU A 139 5.24 9.04 -22.78
N ALA A 140 5.26 8.33 -23.93
CA ALA A 140 6.03 7.09 -24.08
C ALA A 140 7.55 7.33 -23.94
N ASP A 141 8.06 8.44 -24.49
CA ASP A 141 9.46 8.84 -24.33
C ASP A 141 9.78 9.17 -22.85
N GLN A 142 8.85 9.82 -22.15
CA GLN A 142 8.98 10.10 -20.71
C GLN A 142 9.02 8.83 -19.85
N VAL A 143 8.19 7.83 -20.15
CA VAL A 143 8.23 6.53 -19.47
C VAL A 143 9.56 5.84 -19.68
N THR A 144 10.06 5.84 -20.92
CA THR A 144 11.35 5.23 -21.28
C THR A 144 12.50 5.88 -20.52
N LEU A 145 12.53 7.21 -20.50
CA LEU A 145 13.57 7.98 -19.80
C LEU A 145 13.52 7.76 -18.27
N ALA A 146 12.32 7.71 -17.69
CA ALA A 146 12.17 7.44 -16.26
C ALA A 146 12.60 6.01 -15.89
N GLY A 147 12.39 5.05 -16.80
CA GLY A 147 12.87 3.67 -16.64
C GLY A 147 14.39 3.56 -16.67
N GLN A 148 15.04 4.27 -17.60
CA GLN A 148 16.50 4.34 -17.68
C GLN A 148 17.12 4.96 -16.42
N LEU A 149 16.54 6.07 -15.93
CA LEU A 149 16.98 6.71 -14.69
C LEU A 149 16.86 5.77 -13.48
N LEU A 150 15.76 5.00 -13.38
CA LEU A 150 15.62 4.01 -12.30
C LEU A 150 16.68 2.92 -12.40
N ALA A 151 16.96 2.41 -13.59
CA ALA A 151 18.00 1.41 -13.80
C ALA A 151 19.39 1.95 -13.41
N GLU A 152 19.74 3.16 -13.83
CA GLU A 152 20.98 3.86 -13.45
C GLU A 152 21.11 3.97 -11.93
N LYS A 153 20.06 4.44 -11.24
CA LYS A 153 20.09 4.56 -9.78
C LYS A 153 20.17 3.22 -9.07
N LEU A 154 19.55 2.17 -9.60
CA LEU A 154 19.66 0.82 -9.06
C LEU A 154 21.09 0.25 -9.21
N THR A 155 21.77 0.57 -10.31
CA THR A 155 23.17 0.19 -10.54
C THR A 155 24.13 0.95 -9.64
N GLU A 156 23.96 2.28 -9.47
CA GLU A 156 24.78 3.12 -8.58
C GLU A 156 24.80 2.60 -7.14
N VAL A 157 23.68 2.04 -6.67
CA VAL A 157 23.56 1.48 -5.32
C VAL A 157 23.90 -0.02 -5.25
N GLY A 158 24.31 -0.63 -6.37
CA GLY A 158 24.70 -2.03 -6.48
C GLY A 158 23.55 -3.04 -6.38
N TRP A 159 22.31 -2.60 -6.62
CA TRP A 159 21.12 -3.46 -6.56
C TRP A 159 20.75 -4.09 -7.92
N LEU A 160 21.31 -3.57 -9.01
CA LEU A 160 21.21 -4.15 -10.34
C LEU A 160 22.63 -4.47 -10.85
N PRO A 161 22.86 -5.65 -11.43
CA PRO A 161 24.14 -5.94 -12.08
C PRO A 161 24.36 -5.00 -13.27
N GLU A 162 25.60 -4.57 -13.49
CA GLU A 162 25.99 -3.89 -14.74
C GLU A 162 25.81 -4.86 -15.91
N GLY A 163 24.96 -4.46 -16.87
CA GLY A 163 24.63 -5.24 -18.06
C GLY A 163 25.62 -5.05 -19.20
#